data_AF-A0A1V4U2G2-F1
#
_entry.id   AF-A0A1V4U2G2-F1
#
_cell.length_a   1.000
_cell.length_b   1.000
_cell.length_c   1.000
_cell.angle_alpha   90.00
_cell.angle_beta   90.00
_cell.angle_gamma   90.00
#
_symmetry.space_group_name_H-M   'P 1'
#
loop_
_entity.id
_entity.type
_entity.pdbx_description
1 polymer ?
#
loop_
_entity_poly.entity_id
_entity_poly.type
_entity_poly.pdbx_seq_one_letter_code
_entity_poly.pdbx_strand_id
1 'polypeptide(L)'
;MLCAFSDQGENAPVLERNWSLLEKAKDRFGLELQRLPMPEPLYLEEEDRNLPASYANFYIGNKVVLLPVFEDPMDKAAVDIMSSHFPGREIVPIVARELVYGYGGIHCVTQQEPTERG
;
A
#
# COMPACT_ATOMS: atom_id res chain seq x y z
N MET A 1 -11.41 -1.79 -2.85
CA MET A 1 -10.25 -2.69 -2.92
C MET A 1 -9.12 -1.93 -3.61
N LEU A 2 -8.04 -1.67 -2.87
CA LEU A 2 -6.83 -1.06 -3.40
C LEU A 2 -5.93 -2.15 -3.98
N CYS A 3 -5.42 -1.96 -5.19
CA CYS A 3 -4.47 -2.86 -5.83
C CYS A 3 -3.22 -2.08 -6.22
N ALA A 4 -2.06 -2.54 -5.75
CA ALA A 4 -0.78 -2.00 -6.16
C ALA A 4 -0.61 -2.07 -7.69
N PHE A 5 0.00 -1.05 -8.26
CA PHE A 5 0.22 -0.91 -9.69
C PHE A 5 1.57 -0.22 -9.98
N SER A 6 2.25 -0.71 -11.00
CA SER A 6 3.38 -0.05 -11.65
C SER A 6 3.33 -0.39 -13.14
N ASP A 7 3.67 0.56 -14.01
CA ASP A 7 3.88 0.34 -15.44
C ASP A 7 5.35 0.00 -15.78
N GLN A 8 6.25 0.11 -14.80
CA GLN A 8 7.68 -0.14 -14.94
C GLN A 8 8.21 -1.14 -13.89
N GLY A 9 9.42 -1.65 -14.13
CA GLY A 9 10.15 -2.51 -13.19
C GLY A 9 9.70 -3.97 -13.20
N GLU A 10 10.44 -4.80 -12.46
CA GLU A 10 10.28 -6.26 -12.42
C GLU A 10 8.90 -6.73 -11.92
N ASN A 11 8.25 -5.91 -11.09
CA ASN A 11 6.95 -6.23 -10.49
C ASN A 11 5.75 -5.93 -11.42
N ALA A 12 5.92 -5.12 -12.46
CA ALA A 12 4.81 -4.68 -13.33
C ALA A 12 3.97 -5.86 -13.89
N PRO A 13 4.55 -6.96 -14.43
CA PRO A 13 3.77 -8.07 -14.95
C PRO A 13 2.93 -8.78 -13.88
N VAL A 14 3.47 -8.91 -12.66
CA VAL A 14 2.76 -9.56 -11.54
C VAL A 14 1.62 -8.68 -11.03
N LEU A 15 1.86 -7.37 -10.92
CA LEU A 15 0.84 -6.41 -10.50
C LEU A 15 -0.32 -6.33 -11.50
N GLU A 16 -0.04 -6.31 -12.80
CA GLU A 16 -1.10 -6.31 -13.83
C GLU A 16 -1.89 -7.61 -13.85
N ARG A 17 -1.23 -8.75 -13.60
CA ARG A 17 -1.92 -10.03 -13.40
C ARG A 17 -2.85 -9.99 -12.19
N ASN A 18 -2.42 -9.42 -11.07
CA ASN A 18 -3.25 -9.29 -9.87
C ASN A 18 -4.46 -8.39 -10.14
N TRP A 19 -4.28 -7.28 -10.86
CA TRP A 19 -5.37 -6.44 -11.31
C TRP A 19 -6.40 -7.22 -12.14
N SER A 20 -5.94 -7.95 -13.15
CA SER A 20 -6.80 -8.77 -14.01
C SER A 20 -7.59 -9.83 -13.24
N LEU A 21 -7.03 -10.39 -12.17
CA LEU A 21 -7.72 -11.34 -11.28
C LEU A 21 -8.82 -10.63 -10.48
N LEU A 22 -8.52 -9.46 -9.92
CA LEU A 22 -9.50 -8.67 -9.18
C LEU A 22 -10.64 -8.19 -10.08
N GLU A 23 -10.35 -7.78 -11.32
CA GLU A 23 -11.39 -7.39 -12.28
C GLU A 23 -12.38 -8.50 -12.58
N LYS A 24 -11.90 -9.74 -12.75
CA LYS A 24 -12.76 -10.91 -12.95
C LYS A 24 -13.60 -11.26 -11.71
N ALA A 25 -13.11 -10.90 -10.53
CA ALA A 25 -13.77 -11.18 -9.26
C ALA A 25 -14.71 -10.04 -8.81
N LYS A 26 -14.56 -8.83 -9.35
CA LYS A 26 -15.18 -7.61 -8.80
C LYS A 26 -16.69 -7.70 -8.71
N ASP A 27 -17.37 -8.17 -9.76
CA ASP A 27 -18.84 -8.21 -9.81
C ASP A 27 -19.38 -9.26 -8.84
N ARG A 28 -18.66 -10.39 -8.70
CA ARG A 28 -19.03 -11.46 -7.78
C ARG A 28 -19.00 -11.01 -6.32
N PHE A 29 -18.07 -10.13 -5.96
CA PHE A 29 -17.85 -9.70 -4.58
C PHE A 29 -18.26 -8.25 -4.32
N GLY A 30 -18.87 -7.57 -5.29
CA GLY A 30 -19.24 -6.15 -5.19
C GLY A 30 -18.04 -5.24 -4.92
N LEU A 31 -16.87 -5.53 -5.50
CA LEU A 31 -15.65 -4.76 -5.25
C LEU A 31 -15.58 -3.54 -6.15
N GLU A 32 -15.39 -2.38 -5.54
CA GLU A 32 -14.84 -1.22 -6.23
C GLU A 32 -13.32 -1.32 -6.26
N LEU A 33 -12.73 -1.26 -7.45
CA LEU A 33 -11.28 -1.40 -7.63
C LEU A 33 -10.64 -0.03 -7.80
N GLN A 34 -9.55 0.21 -7.07
CA GLN A 34 -8.74 1.42 -7.16
C GLN A 34 -7.28 1.02 -7.32
N ARG A 35 -6.61 1.53 -8.36
CA ARG A 35 -5.16 1.38 -8.50
C ARG A 35 -4.45 2.28 -7.49
N LEU A 36 -3.44 1.74 -6.85
CA LEU A 36 -2.53 2.46 -5.96
C LEU A 36 -1.14 2.37 -6.60
N PRO A 37 -0.46 3.49 -6.92
CA PRO A 37 0.87 3.43 -7.51
C PRO A 37 1.84 2.74 -6.56
N MET A 38 2.94 2.20 -7.08
CA MET A 38 4.09 1.76 -6.29
C MET A 38 5.10 2.91 -6.18
N PRO A 39 5.90 2.98 -5.11
CA PRO A 39 7.07 3.85 -5.08
C PRO A 39 8.12 3.35 -6.07
N GLU A 40 9.09 4.21 -6.42
CA GLU A 40 10.29 3.76 -7.11
C GLU A 40 11.01 2.66 -6.30
N PRO A 41 11.63 1.66 -6.97
CA PRO A 41 12.36 0.62 -6.27
C PRO A 41 13.48 1.19 -5.39
N LEU A 42 13.47 0.81 -4.11
CA LEU A 42 14.55 1.12 -3.17
C LEU A 42 15.59 0.00 -3.24
N TYR A 43 16.67 0.23 -3.99
CA TYR A 43 17.73 -0.75 -4.17
C TYR A 43 18.68 -0.83 -2.96
N LEU A 44 18.96 -2.04 -2.50
CA LEU A 44 19.92 -2.34 -1.45
C LEU A 44 21.17 -3.00 -2.07
N GLU A 45 22.28 -2.25 -2.11
CA GLU A 45 23.51 -2.68 -2.78
C GLU A 45 24.13 -3.91 -2.11
N GLU A 46 24.07 -4.00 -0.78
CA GLU A 46 24.68 -5.09 0.00
C GLU A 46 24.03 -6.45 -0.27
N GLU A 47 22.80 -6.45 -0.76
CA GLU A 47 22.00 -7.65 -1.03
C GLU A 47 21.63 -7.83 -2.52
N ASP A 48 22.12 -6.94 -3.39
CA ASP A 48 21.86 -6.95 -4.84
C ASP A 48 20.36 -7.04 -5.19
N ARG A 49 19.50 -6.34 -4.44
CA ARG A 49 18.05 -6.47 -4.57
C ARG A 49 17.26 -5.24 -4.14
N ASN A 50 16.02 -5.17 -4.61
CA ASN A 50 15.05 -4.15 -4.16
C ASN A 50 14.41 -4.53 -2.81
N LEU A 51 14.28 -3.54 -1.93
CA LEU A 51 13.47 -3.62 -0.72
C LEU A 51 11.97 -3.63 -1.08
N PRO A 52 11.12 -4.31 -0.29
CA PRO A 52 9.70 -4.48 -0.60
C PRO A 52 8.85 -3.25 -0.22
N ALA A 53 9.23 -2.06 -0.69
CA ALA A 53 8.50 -0.82 -0.46
C ALA A 53 7.11 -0.85 -1.12
N SER A 54 6.06 -0.61 -0.34
CA SER A 54 4.69 -0.56 -0.86
C SER A 54 3.78 0.28 0.02
N TYR A 55 3.07 1.23 -0.60
CA TYR A 55 2.00 1.99 0.04
C TYR A 55 0.85 1.10 0.52
N ALA A 56 0.67 -0.09 -0.08
CA ALA A 56 -0.37 -1.03 0.31
C ALA A 56 -0.15 -1.66 1.70
N ASN A 57 1.03 -1.46 2.32
CA ASN A 57 1.33 -1.94 3.67
C ASN A 57 0.89 -0.93 4.77
N PHE A 58 -0.28 -0.32 4.59
CA PHE A 58 -0.88 0.65 5.52
C PHE A 58 -1.63 -0.05 6.67
N TYR A 59 -1.84 0.68 7.76
CA TYR A 59 -2.67 0.23 8.88
C TYR A 59 -3.94 1.08 9.00
N ILE A 60 -5.10 0.43 9.11
CA ILE A 60 -6.39 1.11 9.35
C ILE A 60 -6.67 1.12 10.84
N GLY A 61 -6.64 2.31 11.44
CA GLY A 61 -7.14 2.56 12.79
C GLY A 61 -8.62 2.99 12.81
N ASN A 62 -9.12 3.27 14.01
CA ASN A 62 -10.51 3.68 14.21
C ASN A 62 -10.86 4.99 13.49
N LYS A 63 -9.96 5.99 13.55
CA LYS A 63 -10.15 7.32 12.97
C LYS A 63 -9.05 7.73 11.97
N VAL A 64 -8.01 6.92 11.85
CA VAL A 64 -6.82 7.24 11.05
C VAL A 64 -6.46 6.07 10.16
N VAL A 65 -5.71 6.33 9.09
CA VAL A 65 -4.98 5.33 8.32
C VAL A 65 -3.51 5.73 8.33
N LEU A 66 -2.67 4.87 8.89
CA LEU A 66 -1.22 5.06 8.89
C LEU A 66 -0.68 4.56 7.55
N LEU A 67 -0.20 5.47 6.70
CA LEU A 67 0.26 5.18 5.36
C LEU A 67 1.80 5.23 5.31
N PRO A 68 2.51 4.14 4.98
CA PRO A 68 3.95 4.23 4.75
C PRO A 68 4.22 5.11 3.53
N VAL A 69 5.13 6.06 3.66
CA VAL A 69 5.67 6.88 2.56
C VAL A 69 7.19 6.75 2.49
N PHE A 70 7.78 7.05 1.34
CA PHE A 70 9.17 6.66 1.03
C PHE A 70 10.06 7.81 0.57
N GLU A 71 9.61 9.06 0.72
CA GLU A 71 10.25 10.26 0.15
C GLU A 71 10.34 10.16 -1.38
N ASP A 72 9.26 9.64 -1.96
CA ASP A 72 9.13 9.25 -3.35
C ASP A 72 8.12 10.17 -4.06
N PRO A 73 8.30 10.48 -5.37
CA PRO A 73 7.36 11.32 -6.10
C PRO A 73 5.91 10.82 -6.08
N MET A 74 5.68 9.52 -5.90
CA MET A 74 4.33 8.92 -5.80
C MET A 74 3.70 9.05 -4.41
N ASP A 75 4.43 9.51 -3.39
CA ASP A 75 3.91 9.66 -2.02
C ASP A 75 2.63 10.50 -2.00
N LYS A 76 2.65 11.63 -2.73
CA LYS A 76 1.49 12.52 -2.84
C LYS A 76 0.30 11.83 -3.50
N ALA A 77 0.54 11.12 -4.61
CA ALA A 77 -0.52 10.41 -5.32
C ALA A 77 -1.13 9.30 -4.45
N ALA A 78 -0.30 8.57 -3.70
CA ALA A 78 -0.76 7.57 -2.74
C ALA A 78 -1.63 8.20 -1.64
N VAL A 79 -1.19 9.32 -1.04
CA VAL A 79 -1.98 10.05 -0.04
C VAL A 79 -3.34 10.52 -0.60
N ASP A 80 -3.36 11.09 -1.79
CA ASP A 80 -4.59 11.62 -2.42
C ASP A 80 -5.60 10.49 -2.72
N ILE A 81 -5.11 9.35 -3.24
CA ILE A 81 -5.92 8.15 -3.48
C ILE A 81 -6.46 7.58 -2.18
N MET A 82 -5.60 7.42 -1.18
CA MET A 82 -5.99 6.88 0.13
C MET A 82 -7.02 7.77 0.82
N SER A 83 -6.86 9.09 0.74
CA SER A 83 -7.79 10.06 1.34
C SER A 83 -9.18 9.96 0.70
N SER A 84 -9.22 9.80 -0.63
CA SER A 84 -10.46 9.58 -1.37
C SER A 84 -11.10 8.23 -1.03
N HIS A 85 -10.29 7.19 -0.77
CA HIS A 85 -10.77 5.84 -0.45
C HIS A 85 -11.30 5.71 0.98
N PHE A 86 -10.83 6.54 1.93
CA PHE A 86 -11.23 6.51 3.33
C PHE A 86 -11.81 7.85 3.81
N PRO A 87 -12.97 8.31 3.28
CA PRO A 87 -13.50 9.67 3.50
C PRO A 87 -13.85 10.02 4.96
N GLY A 88 -13.88 9.05 5.86
CA GLY A 88 -14.12 9.24 7.31
C GLY A 88 -12.89 9.05 8.19
N ARG A 89 -11.70 8.88 7.60
CA ARG A 89 -10.44 8.69 8.34
C ARG A 89 -9.40 9.69 7.87
N GLU A 90 -8.58 10.16 8.80
CA GLU A 90 -7.40 10.96 8.49
C GLU A 90 -6.28 10.06 7.96
N ILE A 91 -5.72 10.40 6.79
CA ILE A 91 -4.54 9.71 6.27
C ILE A 91 -3.29 10.35 6.90
N VAL A 92 -2.54 9.56 7.66
CA VAL A 92 -1.32 9.99 8.34
C VAL A 92 -0.12 9.35 7.62
N PRO A 93 0.60 10.09 6.77
CA PRO A 93 1.81 9.59 6.13
C PRO A 93 2.94 9.45 7.15
N ILE A 94 3.64 8.32 7.14
CA ILE A 94 4.82 8.04 7.99
C ILE A 94 5.97 7.61 7.11
N VAL A 95 7.11 8.30 7.19
CA VAL A 95 8.32 7.94 6.46
C VAL A 95 8.80 6.57 6.94
N ALA A 96 8.71 5.56 6.07
CA ALA A 96 8.95 4.16 6.37
C ALA A 96 10.21 3.60 5.69
N ARG A 97 11.11 4.48 5.23
CA ARG A 97 12.37 4.08 4.58
C ARG A 97 13.19 3.15 5.46
N GLU A 98 13.44 3.53 6.72
CA GLU A 98 14.17 2.68 7.68
C GLU A 98 13.43 1.39 8.04
N LEU A 99 12.09 1.45 8.11
CA LEU A 99 11.28 0.28 8.42
C LEU A 99 11.36 -0.78 7.33
N VAL A 100 11.42 -0.36 6.06
CA VAL A 100 11.44 -1.28 4.90
C VAL A 100 12.76 -2.03 4.75
N TYR A 101 13.86 -1.54 5.34
CA TYR A 101 15.10 -2.32 5.48
C TYR A 101 14.88 -3.62 6.25
N GLY A 102 13.90 -3.65 7.17
CA GLY A 102 13.45 -4.86 7.86
C GLY A 102 12.55 -5.77 7.02
N TYR A 103 12.44 -5.54 5.70
CA TYR A 103 11.60 -6.28 4.76
C TYR A 103 10.08 -6.22 5.05
N GLY A 104 9.63 -5.19 5.75
CA GLY A 104 8.22 -4.98 6.09
C GLY A 104 7.79 -3.52 6.09
N GLY A 105 6.51 -3.26 6.34
CA GLY A 105 5.97 -1.91 6.49
C GLY A 105 5.12 -1.78 7.75
N ILE A 106 4.29 -0.74 7.79
CA ILE A 106 3.49 -0.40 8.99
C ILE A 106 2.53 -1.54 9.35
N HIS A 107 1.82 -2.10 8.37
CA HIS A 107 0.90 -3.21 8.61
C HIS A 107 1.60 -4.40 9.28
N CYS A 108 2.83 -4.72 8.85
CA CYS A 108 3.59 -5.86 9.35
C CYS A 108 3.95 -5.77 10.84
N VAL A 109 4.02 -4.56 11.40
CA VAL A 109 4.41 -4.31 12.80
C VAL A 109 3.22 -3.93 13.68
N THR A 110 2.01 -4.03 13.15
CA THR A 110 0.76 -3.72 13.87
C THR A 110 -0.14 -4.94 13.97
N GLN A 111 -0.89 -5.04 15.07
CA GLN A 111 -1.95 -6.03 15.25
C GLN A 111 -3.15 -5.33 15.87
N GLN A 112 -4.27 -5.27 15.14
CA GLN A 112 -5.51 -4.72 15.66
C GLN A 112 -6.16 -5.69 16.65
N GLU A 113 -6.62 -5.14 17.77
CA GLU A 113 -7.53 -5.79 18.71
C GLU A 113 -8.88 -5.08 18.62
N PRO A 114 -9.95 -5.77 18.18
CA PRO A 114 -11.26 -5.16 18.11
C PRO A 114 -11.78 -4.89 19.52
N THR A 115 -12.51 -3.78 19.70
CA THR A 115 -13.26 -3.58 20.93
C THR A 115 -14.32 -4.65 21.07
N GLU A 116 -14.70 -5.00 22.30
CA GLU A 116 -15.87 -5.84 22.54
C GLU A 116 -17.08 -5.27 21.79
N ARG A 117 -17.92 -6.14 21.21
CA ARG A 117 -19.16 -5.71 20.58
C ARG A 117 -20.05 -5.10 21.65
N GLY A 118 -20.28 -3.78 21.56
CA GLY A 118 -21.36 -3.11 22.28
C GLY A 118 -22.74 -3.53 21.78
#